data_AF-A0A6A3JWK7-F1
#
_entry.id   AF-A0A6A3JWK7-F1
#
_cell.length_a   1.000
_cell.length_b   1.000
_cell.length_c   1.000
_cell.angle_alpha   90.00
_cell.angle_beta   90.00
_cell.angle_gamma   90.00
#
_symmetry.space_group_name_H-M   'P 1'
#
loop_
_entity.id
_entity.type
_entity.pdbx_description
1 polymer ?
#
loop_
_entity_poly.entity_id
_entity_poly.type
_entity_poly.pdbx_seq_one_letter_code
_entity_poly.pdbx_strand_id
1 'polypeptide(L)'
;MSDSLHPSDVEAARLLSGSRTSVSSPPVSRNLLACIPMLVVAAVTAMVGMTVIIGAGGVDFGSDNGVNSATFLAADVAVNVSHPDSPWYQRSDKFDETVGRDRGVVTCMHGGVLPLGLSLVRELRCLGNRELIQVYHCGQEELSNASKSLLLGADDRLELVDVCSDLVERRVLRTEMANQFRSWWIKPLAMYHTDVRHVMLVDVDDIFVKNPAVLRDLEGYTSTGTTFFYDRVVKNCRKFMSGVDRGMQYMDKLISTFDYKRFNISGEAKPSENALKSFAYNNNTCHEMDSSLVLVDKERVGQAAMDVMLWFITEERFRYQFSFGDKETFWLSMEVAHVPYFFSPWGVSVVSSSPNKDMKEHPDTLCGSILQYMPVDDNNPEMLYVNGKALVDPYPSGVDGVATARRQNLYNTFPTHMVPRQKRAPTKPSRQQFTIECMVGLGSTPLPDSFASALMRRRLHFLGVTTGVLDSLHHCETYSHNF
;
A
#
# COMPACT_ATOMS: atom_id res chain seq x y z
N MET A 1 58.96 -32.87 2.60
CA MET A 1 58.71 -33.24 1.20
C MET A 1 57.34 -32.69 0.86
N SER A 2 57.28 -31.40 0.55
CA SER A 2 57.23 -30.85 -0.81
C SER A 2 55.90 -31.20 -1.50
N ASP A 3 55.00 -30.24 -1.58
CA ASP A 3 54.67 -29.64 -2.87
C ASP A 3 53.91 -28.31 -2.74
N SER A 4 54.11 -27.52 -3.79
CA SER A 4 53.87 -26.11 -4.08
C SER A 4 52.41 -25.64 -4.20
N LEU A 5 52.17 -24.33 -4.00
CA LEU A 5 51.43 -23.46 -4.94
C LEU A 5 51.57 -21.96 -4.57
N HIS A 6 51.61 -21.12 -5.62
CA HIS A 6 51.71 -19.64 -5.71
C HIS A 6 50.54 -19.20 -6.64
N PRO A 7 50.24 -17.91 -6.92
CA PRO A 7 50.06 -16.69 -6.11
C PRO A 7 48.76 -15.92 -6.46
N SER A 8 47.90 -15.54 -5.50
CA SER A 8 47.02 -14.35 -5.63
C SER A 8 46.26 -14.03 -4.33
N ASP A 9 46.96 -13.72 -3.24
CA ASP A 9 46.33 -13.32 -1.96
C ASP A 9 47.22 -12.35 -1.16
N VAL A 10 47.73 -11.29 -1.80
CA VAL A 10 48.59 -10.29 -1.11
C VAL A 10 48.15 -8.83 -1.37
N GLU A 11 46.93 -8.60 -1.84
CA GLU A 11 46.44 -7.23 -2.11
C GLU A 11 45.05 -6.95 -1.55
N ALA A 12 44.83 -7.29 -0.27
CA ALA A 12 43.69 -6.81 0.51
C ALA A 12 44.05 -6.44 1.97
N ALA A 13 45.34 -6.42 2.33
CA ALA A 13 45.82 -6.16 3.69
C ALA A 13 46.58 -4.83 3.87
N ARG A 14 46.32 -3.83 3.01
CA ARG A 14 47.08 -2.55 2.99
C ARG A 14 46.28 -1.26 3.24
N LEU A 15 45.05 -1.31 3.74
CA LEU A 15 44.26 -0.09 4.02
C LEU A 15 43.83 0.10 5.48
N LEU A 16 44.61 -0.39 6.45
CA LEU A 16 44.32 -0.16 7.89
C LEU A 16 45.56 0.22 8.74
N SER A 17 46.43 1.11 8.26
CA SER A 17 47.39 1.76 9.16
C SER A 17 47.83 3.16 8.72
N GLY A 18 47.48 4.15 9.54
CA GLY A 18 47.93 5.55 9.50
C GLY A 18 46.78 6.47 9.93
N SER A 19 46.86 7.32 10.95
CA SER A 19 47.95 7.77 11.79
C SER A 19 47.35 8.37 13.08
N ARG A 20 48.00 8.16 14.23
CA ARG A 20 47.67 8.82 15.49
C ARG A 20 48.04 10.31 15.45
N THR A 21 47.14 11.17 15.88
CA THR A 21 47.49 12.47 16.48
C THR A 21 46.68 12.67 17.77
N SER A 22 47.39 13.17 18.79
CA SER A 22 46.97 13.33 20.18
C SER A 22 46.21 14.64 20.40
N VAL A 23 45.06 14.60 21.08
CA VAL A 23 44.49 15.76 21.76
C VAL A 23 43.98 15.32 23.15
N SER A 24 44.36 16.11 24.16
CA SER A 24 44.17 15.91 25.59
C SER A 24 42.73 16.18 26.07
N SER A 25 42.24 15.36 27.01
CA SER A 25 41.00 15.60 27.77
C SER A 25 41.29 16.27 29.13
N PRO A 26 40.41 17.14 29.67
CA PRO A 26 40.48 17.60 31.06
C PRO A 26 39.81 16.59 32.03
N PRO A 27 40.07 16.65 33.36
CA PRO A 27 39.66 15.61 34.29
C PRO A 27 38.22 15.84 34.78
N VAL A 28 37.40 14.79 34.77
CA VAL A 28 36.11 14.77 35.48
C VAL A 28 36.28 13.98 36.77
N SER A 29 35.83 14.59 37.87
CA SER A 29 35.93 14.11 39.25
C SER A 29 35.18 12.80 39.49
N ARG A 30 35.84 11.87 40.20
CA ARG A 30 35.24 10.67 40.80
C ARG A 30 34.21 11.06 41.85
N ASN A 31 32.92 11.01 41.51
CA ASN A 31 31.79 10.81 42.42
C ASN A 31 30.51 10.58 41.61
N LEU A 32 30.36 9.39 41.02
CA LEU A 32 29.07 8.85 40.52
C LEU A 32 29.24 7.36 40.18
N LEU A 33 29.73 6.59 41.17
CA LEU A 33 29.82 5.13 41.11
C LEU A 33 29.03 4.56 42.30
N ALA A 34 27.75 4.92 42.37
CA ALA A 34 26.82 4.40 43.38
C ALA A 34 25.34 4.49 42.97
N CYS A 35 24.97 4.50 41.69
CA CYS A 35 23.56 4.46 41.25
C CYS A 35 23.26 3.49 40.10
N ILE A 36 24.18 2.58 39.77
CA ILE A 36 24.05 1.69 38.61
C ILE A 36 23.23 0.39 38.89
N PRO A 37 23.07 -0.14 40.12
CA PRO A 37 22.22 -1.33 40.32
C PRO A 37 20.72 -1.05 40.53
N MET A 38 20.28 0.21 40.64
CA MET A 38 18.85 0.54 40.82
C MET A 38 18.10 0.91 39.53
N LEU A 39 18.82 1.23 38.44
CA LEU A 39 18.19 1.59 37.15
C LEU A 39 17.86 0.38 36.26
N VAL A 40 18.46 -0.78 36.53
CA VAL A 40 18.24 -2.00 35.72
C VAL A 40 16.97 -2.75 36.13
N VAL A 41 16.51 -2.61 37.39
CA VAL A 41 15.27 -3.26 37.86
C VAL A 41 14.01 -2.48 37.48
N ALA A 42 14.11 -1.15 37.30
CA ALA A 42 13.01 -0.32 36.80
C ALA A 42 12.79 -0.46 35.26
N ALA A 43 13.85 -0.75 34.50
CA ALA A 43 13.75 -0.95 33.05
C ALA A 43 13.14 -2.32 32.67
N VAL A 44 13.31 -3.35 33.50
CA VAL A 44 12.77 -4.70 33.24
C VAL A 44 11.29 -4.81 33.63
N THR A 45 10.77 -3.94 34.50
CA THR A 45 9.33 -3.87 34.81
C THR A 45 8.54 -2.98 33.84
N ALA A 46 9.20 -2.07 33.12
CA ALA A 46 8.56 -1.25 32.07
C ALA A 46 8.42 -1.97 30.71
N MET A 47 9.21 -3.01 30.44
CA MET A 47 9.17 -3.74 29.14
C MET A 47 8.20 -4.93 29.09
N VAL A 48 7.52 -5.27 30.19
CA VAL A 48 6.44 -6.28 30.20
C VAL A 48 5.05 -5.64 30.11
N GLY A 49 4.96 -4.29 30.09
CA GLY A 49 3.70 -3.53 30.03
C GLY A 49 3.32 -2.94 28.67
N MET A 50 4.09 -3.15 27.59
CA MET A 50 3.84 -2.52 26.27
C MET A 50 3.34 -3.47 25.16
N THR A 51 2.86 -4.65 25.52
CA THR A 51 2.24 -5.58 24.54
C THR A 51 0.74 -5.77 24.76
N VAL A 52 0.13 -5.16 25.78
CA VAL A 52 -1.32 -5.15 26.01
C VAL A 52 -1.68 -3.84 26.71
N ILE A 53 -2.26 -2.89 25.97
CA ILE A 53 -3.25 -1.85 26.35
C ILE A 53 -3.21 -0.79 25.23
N ILE A 54 -4.10 -0.93 24.24
CA ILE A 54 -4.83 0.20 23.68
C ILE A 54 -6.29 -0.24 23.76
N GLY A 55 -6.90 0.11 24.88
CA GLY A 55 -8.26 -0.24 25.26
C GLY A 55 -8.50 0.29 26.67
N ALA A 56 -9.55 1.11 26.81
CA ALA A 56 -9.99 1.81 28.01
C ALA A 56 -9.24 3.11 28.37
N GLY A 57 -9.52 4.15 27.58
CA GLY A 57 -9.44 5.55 27.99
C GLY A 57 -10.58 6.29 27.31
N GLY A 58 -11.76 6.24 27.90
CA GLY A 58 -12.91 7.03 27.43
C GLY A 58 -12.58 8.49 27.59
N VAL A 59 -12.34 9.17 26.47
CA VAL A 59 -12.39 10.62 26.40
C VAL A 59 -13.80 10.94 25.92
N ASP A 60 -14.59 11.50 26.82
CA ASP A 60 -15.96 11.92 26.57
C ASP A 60 -15.91 13.09 25.57
N PHE A 61 -16.03 12.77 24.28
CA PHE A 61 -16.22 13.78 23.24
C PHE A 61 -17.71 14.09 23.20
N GLY A 62 -18.03 15.26 23.74
CA GLY A 62 -19.35 15.87 23.65
C GLY A 62 -19.93 15.73 22.24
N SER A 63 -21.17 15.27 22.22
CA SER A 63 -22.02 15.10 21.05
C SER A 63 -22.22 16.43 20.32
N ASP A 64 -21.33 16.79 19.39
CA ASP A 64 -21.59 17.85 18.38
C ASP A 64 -20.72 17.73 17.10
N ASN A 65 -20.18 16.53 16.81
CA ASN A 65 -19.49 16.24 15.54
C ASN A 65 -20.46 15.90 14.40
N GLY A 66 -21.56 16.64 14.29
CA GLY A 66 -22.48 16.53 13.16
C GLY A 66 -21.82 17.10 11.91
N VAL A 67 -21.55 16.27 10.91
CA VAL A 67 -21.38 16.71 9.52
C VAL A 67 -22.64 17.48 9.14
N ASN A 68 -22.52 18.65 8.50
CA ASN A 68 -23.70 19.36 8.02
C ASN A 68 -24.44 18.45 7.03
N SER A 69 -25.59 17.92 7.45
CA SER A 69 -26.44 16.98 6.72
C SER A 69 -27.23 17.69 5.60
N ALA A 70 -26.59 18.64 4.91
CA ALA A 70 -27.16 19.31 3.76
C ALA A 70 -26.79 18.51 2.50
N THR A 71 -27.64 17.53 2.18
CA THR A 71 -27.81 16.96 0.82
C THR A 71 -26.53 16.46 0.14
N PHE A 72 -26.14 15.23 0.50
CA PHE A 72 -25.09 14.43 -0.17
C PHE A 72 -25.50 13.89 -1.55
N LEU A 73 -26.52 14.44 -2.19
CA LEU A 73 -26.92 13.99 -3.53
C LEU A 73 -26.34 14.98 -4.53
N ALA A 74 -25.14 14.67 -5.03
CA ALA A 74 -24.69 15.24 -6.28
C ALA A 74 -25.71 14.83 -7.35
N ALA A 75 -26.59 15.77 -7.70
CA ALA A 75 -27.58 15.61 -8.75
C ALA A 75 -26.90 15.30 -10.08
N ASP A 76 -27.54 14.47 -10.90
CA ASP A 76 -27.17 14.06 -12.25
C ASP A 76 -26.46 15.19 -13.03
N VAL A 77 -25.14 15.07 -13.22
CA VAL A 77 -24.38 15.91 -14.16
C VAL A 77 -24.02 15.07 -15.37
N ALA A 78 -24.61 15.44 -16.51
CA ALA A 78 -24.36 14.85 -17.81
C ALA A 78 -22.89 14.96 -18.25
N VAL A 79 -22.50 14.01 -19.10
CA VAL A 79 -21.20 13.76 -19.75
C VAL A 79 -20.66 15.02 -20.46
N ASN A 80 -20.07 15.93 -19.70
CA ASN A 80 -18.93 16.77 -20.09
C ASN A 80 -18.39 17.46 -18.81
N VAL A 81 -17.76 16.69 -17.93
CA VAL A 81 -17.14 17.24 -16.73
C VAL A 81 -15.87 17.96 -17.16
N SER A 82 -15.96 19.27 -17.38
CA SER A 82 -14.78 20.13 -17.46
C SER A 82 -13.93 19.89 -16.20
N HIS A 83 -12.62 19.73 -16.38
CA HIS A 83 -11.68 19.64 -15.26
C HIS A 83 -11.97 20.78 -14.26
N PRO A 84 -12.04 20.51 -12.95
CA PRO A 84 -12.42 21.52 -11.96
C PRO A 84 -11.45 22.69 -11.96
N ASP A 85 -12.01 23.90 -12.03
CA ASP A 85 -11.26 25.14 -11.81
C ASP A 85 -10.99 25.29 -10.30
N SER A 86 -9.87 24.72 -9.85
CA SER A 86 -9.46 24.71 -8.45
C SER A 86 -7.95 24.95 -8.33
N PRO A 87 -7.52 25.86 -7.43
CA PRO A 87 -6.10 26.18 -7.23
C PRO A 87 -5.32 25.03 -6.59
N TRP A 88 -6.00 23.96 -6.18
CA TRP A 88 -5.42 22.79 -5.53
C TRP A 88 -4.94 21.73 -6.51
N TYR A 89 -5.16 21.95 -7.82
CA TYR A 89 -4.56 21.19 -8.89
C TYR A 89 -3.34 21.91 -9.43
N GLN A 90 -2.21 21.21 -9.53
CA GLN A 90 -0.97 21.78 -10.05
C GLN A 90 -0.43 20.92 -11.20
N ARG A 91 0.02 21.59 -12.25
CA ARG A 91 0.59 20.99 -13.46
C ARG A 91 1.89 21.70 -13.80
N SER A 92 2.74 21.06 -14.60
CA SER A 92 3.94 21.70 -15.11
C SER A 92 3.61 22.65 -16.26
N ASP A 93 4.48 23.63 -16.54
CA ASP A 93 4.35 24.52 -17.71
C ASP A 93 4.42 23.76 -19.05
N LYS A 94 4.89 22.50 -19.02
CA LYS A 94 5.01 21.61 -20.18
C LYS A 94 3.94 20.52 -20.19
N PHE A 95 2.89 20.67 -19.38
CA PHE A 95 1.84 19.66 -19.28
C PHE A 95 1.19 19.43 -20.64
N ASP A 96 1.05 18.16 -21.01
CA ASP A 96 0.38 17.75 -22.24
C ASP A 96 -1.14 17.86 -22.07
N GLU A 97 -1.70 19.00 -22.47
CA GLU A 97 -3.14 19.29 -22.40
C GLU A 97 -3.99 18.35 -23.29
N THR A 98 -3.38 17.57 -24.18
CA THR A 98 -4.11 16.62 -25.03
C THR A 98 -4.40 15.29 -24.33
N VAL A 99 -3.82 15.06 -23.14
CA VAL A 99 -4.04 13.83 -22.38
C VAL A 99 -5.51 13.70 -21.96
N GLY A 100 -6.14 12.58 -22.32
CA GLY A 100 -7.50 12.27 -21.91
C GLY A 100 -7.59 12.03 -20.39
N ARG A 101 -8.74 12.38 -19.80
CA ARG A 101 -9.04 12.18 -18.37
C ARG A 101 -9.99 11.01 -18.10
N ASP A 102 -10.46 10.34 -19.16
CA ASP A 102 -11.33 9.18 -19.05
C ASP A 102 -10.65 8.01 -18.30
N ARG A 103 -9.35 7.82 -18.52
CA ARG A 103 -8.52 6.81 -17.86
C ARG A 103 -7.31 7.47 -17.21
N GLY A 104 -7.02 7.10 -15.98
CA GLY A 104 -5.88 7.65 -15.25
C GLY A 104 -5.42 6.76 -14.12
N VAL A 105 -4.15 6.93 -13.77
CA VAL A 105 -3.53 6.34 -12.59
C VAL A 105 -3.58 7.36 -11.46
N VAL A 106 -4.04 6.93 -10.30
CA VAL A 106 -4.05 7.73 -9.07
C VAL A 106 -3.07 7.12 -8.09
N THR A 107 -2.18 7.93 -7.53
CA THR A 107 -1.28 7.48 -6.48
C THR A 107 -1.20 8.54 -5.39
N CYS A 108 -0.85 8.17 -4.17
CA CYS A 108 -0.83 9.08 -3.04
C CYS A 108 0.60 9.19 -2.50
N MET A 109 1.08 10.41 -2.28
CA MET A 109 2.47 10.66 -1.89
C MET A 109 2.57 11.69 -0.76
N HIS A 110 3.52 11.44 0.14
CA HIS A 110 4.05 12.43 1.07
C HIS A 110 5.58 12.50 0.92
N GLY A 111 6.22 13.52 1.52
CA GLY A 111 7.66 13.76 1.30
C GLY A 111 8.57 12.55 1.57
N GLY A 112 8.22 11.71 2.55
CA GLY A 112 9.00 10.52 2.93
C GLY A 112 8.96 9.36 1.94
N VAL A 113 8.02 9.35 0.98
CA VAL A 113 7.90 8.32 -0.06
C VAL A 113 8.14 8.86 -1.46
N LEU A 114 8.59 10.12 -1.58
CA LEU A 114 8.85 10.76 -2.87
C LEU A 114 9.76 9.93 -3.79
N PRO A 115 10.90 9.35 -3.33
CA PRO A 115 11.73 8.53 -4.20
C PRO A 115 11.03 7.29 -4.72
N LEU A 116 10.19 6.63 -3.92
CA LEU A 116 9.37 5.49 -4.34
C LEU A 116 8.33 5.94 -5.38
N GLY A 117 7.59 7.00 -5.07
CA GLY A 117 6.52 7.48 -5.94
C GLY A 117 7.02 7.96 -7.30
N LEU A 118 8.06 8.80 -7.33
CA LEU A 118 8.62 9.28 -8.60
C LEU A 118 9.22 8.15 -9.43
N SER A 119 9.91 7.21 -8.79
CA SER A 119 10.42 6.05 -9.52
C SER A 119 9.28 5.17 -10.08
N LEU A 120 8.10 5.11 -9.43
CA LEU A 120 6.93 4.37 -9.94
C LEU A 120 6.39 5.06 -11.20
N VAL A 121 6.26 6.38 -11.17
CA VAL A 121 5.85 7.18 -12.33
C VAL A 121 6.71 6.84 -13.55
N ARG A 122 8.03 6.82 -13.38
CA ARG A 122 8.97 6.49 -14.45
C ARG A 122 8.87 5.03 -14.89
N GLU A 123 8.70 4.11 -13.96
CA GLU A 123 8.49 2.69 -14.27
C GLU A 123 7.24 2.47 -15.14
N LEU A 124 6.11 3.10 -14.79
CA LEU A 124 4.89 3.03 -15.59
C LEU A 124 5.10 3.57 -17.02
N ARG A 125 5.86 4.67 -17.18
CA ARG A 125 6.21 5.19 -18.51
C ARG A 125 7.10 4.23 -19.30
N CYS A 126 8.07 3.57 -18.64
CA CYS A 126 8.92 2.57 -19.28
C CYS A 126 8.13 1.32 -19.71
N LEU A 127 7.06 0.97 -19.00
CA LEU A 127 6.12 -0.07 -19.40
C LEU A 127 5.15 0.39 -20.50
N GLY A 128 5.25 1.64 -20.97
CA GLY A 128 4.44 2.18 -22.05
C GLY A 128 3.11 2.81 -21.62
N ASN A 129 2.89 3.03 -20.32
CA ASN A 129 1.70 3.75 -19.86
C ASN A 129 1.81 5.23 -20.28
N ARG A 130 0.76 5.75 -20.91
CA ARG A 130 0.66 7.12 -21.42
C ARG A 130 -0.53 7.88 -20.83
N GLU A 131 -1.19 7.31 -19.82
CA GLU A 131 -2.36 7.90 -19.18
C GLU A 131 -1.96 9.05 -18.25
N LEU A 132 -2.93 9.89 -17.93
CA LEU A 132 -2.80 10.87 -16.86
C LEU A 132 -2.40 10.17 -15.55
N ILE A 133 -1.40 10.71 -14.85
CA ILE A 133 -1.09 10.32 -13.48
C ILE A 133 -1.48 11.47 -12.56
N GLN A 134 -2.40 11.22 -11.63
CA GLN A 134 -2.68 12.15 -10.54
C GLN A 134 -1.95 11.69 -9.27
N VAL A 135 -1.16 12.59 -8.70
CA VAL A 135 -0.52 12.39 -7.40
C VAL A 135 -1.27 13.19 -6.34
N TYR A 136 -1.94 12.46 -5.47
CA TYR A 136 -2.72 13.02 -4.37
C TYR A 136 -1.84 13.23 -3.13
N HIS A 137 -2.03 14.36 -2.48
CA HIS A 137 -1.50 14.68 -1.15
C HIS A 137 -2.55 15.50 -0.37
N CYS A 138 -2.30 15.71 0.92
CA CYS A 138 -3.21 16.26 1.91
C CYS A 138 -2.55 17.42 2.67
N GLY A 139 -2.85 18.63 2.21
CA GLY A 139 -2.34 19.88 2.76
C GLY A 139 -1.02 20.32 2.14
N GLN A 140 -0.78 21.63 2.21
CA GLN A 140 0.33 22.28 1.51
C GLN A 140 1.72 21.84 1.98
N GLU A 141 1.85 21.44 3.25
CA GLU A 141 3.11 21.07 3.90
C GLU A 141 3.50 19.60 3.69
N GLU A 142 2.61 18.73 3.20
CA GLU A 142 2.91 17.30 3.07
C GLU A 142 3.94 17.01 1.97
N LEU A 143 3.95 17.84 0.92
CA LEU A 143 4.96 17.86 -0.12
C LEU A 143 5.64 19.22 -0.16
N SER A 144 6.97 19.23 -0.06
CA SER A 144 7.77 20.45 -0.21
C SER A 144 7.69 21.00 -1.64
N ASN A 145 7.95 22.30 -1.82
CA ASN A 145 8.01 22.89 -3.16
C ASN A 145 9.05 22.20 -4.06
N ALA A 146 10.20 21.79 -3.50
CA ALA A 146 11.20 21.03 -4.24
C ALA A 146 10.68 19.66 -4.70
N SER A 147 9.93 18.96 -3.84
CA SER A 147 9.27 17.70 -4.17
C SER A 147 8.23 17.87 -5.29
N LYS A 148 7.40 18.93 -5.20
CA LYS A 148 6.40 19.26 -6.22
C LYS A 148 7.06 19.56 -7.56
N SER A 149 8.07 20.43 -7.58
CA SER A 149 8.83 20.75 -8.80
C SER A 149 9.51 19.52 -9.41
N LEU A 150 10.02 18.62 -8.58
CA LEU A 150 10.66 17.39 -9.06
C LEU A 150 9.65 16.45 -9.73
N LEU A 151 8.47 16.24 -9.13
CA LEU A 151 7.41 15.41 -9.73
C LEU A 151 6.90 16.00 -11.04
N LEU A 152 6.54 17.29 -11.03
CA LEU A 152 6.03 18.00 -12.20
C LEU A 152 7.07 18.12 -13.32
N GLY A 153 8.36 18.21 -12.99
CA GLY A 153 9.44 18.26 -13.97
C GLY A 153 9.77 16.91 -14.61
N ALA A 154 9.39 15.80 -13.98
CA ALA A 154 9.77 14.45 -14.42
C ALA A 154 8.78 13.78 -15.39
N ASP A 155 7.56 14.31 -15.51
CA ASP A 155 6.52 13.78 -16.39
C ASP A 155 5.56 14.89 -16.83
N ASP A 156 5.33 14.99 -18.14
CA ASP A 156 4.45 15.99 -18.77
C ASP A 156 2.96 15.63 -18.69
N ARG A 157 2.61 14.46 -18.15
CA ARG A 157 1.23 14.00 -17.95
C ARG A 157 0.94 13.70 -16.48
N LEU A 158 1.65 14.39 -15.59
CA LEU A 158 1.48 14.30 -14.14
C LEU A 158 0.81 15.57 -13.60
N GLU A 159 -0.18 15.36 -12.74
CA GLU A 159 -0.94 16.41 -12.05
C GLU A 159 -0.87 16.17 -10.54
N LEU A 160 -0.56 17.19 -9.76
CA LEU A 160 -0.60 17.13 -8.30
C LEU A 160 -1.96 17.62 -7.81
N VAL A 161 -2.50 16.99 -6.77
CA VAL A 161 -3.81 17.33 -6.19
C VAL A 161 -3.72 17.41 -4.67
N ASP A 162 -3.96 18.60 -4.10
CA ASP A 162 -4.16 18.78 -2.66
C ASP A 162 -5.63 18.55 -2.30
N VAL A 163 -5.99 17.28 -2.10
CA VAL A 163 -7.39 16.88 -1.88
C VAL A 163 -7.97 17.42 -0.58
N CYS A 164 -7.14 17.54 0.46
CA CYS A 164 -7.60 18.00 1.76
C CYS A 164 -7.95 19.47 1.75
N SER A 165 -7.08 20.30 1.16
CA SER A 165 -7.35 21.74 1.06
C SER A 165 -8.53 22.02 0.14
N ASP A 166 -8.65 21.30 -0.98
CA ASP A 166 -9.78 21.42 -1.90
C ASP A 166 -11.11 21.06 -1.23
N LEU A 167 -11.20 19.91 -0.55
CA LEU A 167 -12.43 19.48 0.12
C LEU A 167 -12.79 20.35 1.33
N VAL A 168 -11.81 20.98 2.00
CA VAL A 168 -12.06 21.98 3.04
C VAL A 168 -12.62 23.26 2.45
N GLU A 169 -12.04 23.77 1.35
CA GLU A 169 -12.54 24.96 0.66
C GLU A 169 -13.97 24.76 0.13
N ARG A 170 -14.25 23.58 -0.43
CA ARG A 170 -15.58 23.17 -0.88
C ARG A 170 -16.56 22.85 0.27
N ARG A 171 -16.11 22.94 1.53
CA ARG A 171 -16.89 22.65 2.75
C ARG A 171 -17.44 21.22 2.83
N VAL A 172 -16.80 20.29 2.12
CA VAL A 172 -17.09 18.85 2.21
C VAL A 172 -16.47 18.28 3.48
N LEU A 173 -15.25 18.72 3.83
CA LEU A 173 -14.56 18.33 5.06
C LEU A 173 -14.33 19.55 5.95
N ARG A 174 -14.33 19.32 7.27
CA ARG A 174 -13.77 20.27 8.23
C ARG A 174 -12.25 20.11 8.30
N THR A 175 -11.54 21.17 8.62
CA THR A 175 -10.07 21.17 8.75
C THR A 175 -9.56 20.09 9.70
N GLU A 176 -10.22 19.90 10.84
CA GLU A 176 -9.84 18.90 11.85
C GLU A 176 -9.97 17.48 11.31
N MET A 177 -10.99 17.23 10.50
CA MET A 177 -11.22 15.93 9.85
C MET A 177 -10.23 15.71 8.70
N ALA A 178 -9.96 16.74 7.89
CA ALA A 178 -9.00 16.66 6.80
C ALA A 178 -7.60 16.24 7.30
N ASN A 179 -7.18 16.72 8.48
CA ASN A 179 -5.90 16.33 9.10
C ASN A 179 -5.78 14.83 9.42
N GLN A 180 -6.90 14.09 9.47
CA GLN A 180 -6.90 12.63 9.70
C GLN A 180 -6.59 11.82 8.43
N PHE A 181 -6.47 12.48 7.27
CA PHE A 181 -6.24 11.81 5.98
C PHE A 181 -4.78 11.76 5.54
N ARG A 182 -3.82 12.35 6.28
CA ARG A 182 -2.36 12.18 6.04
C ARG A 182 -1.86 10.77 6.44
N SER A 183 -2.50 9.74 5.89
CA SER A 183 -2.28 8.31 6.17
C SER A 183 -2.84 7.46 5.02
N TRP A 184 -2.95 6.14 5.18
CA TRP A 184 -3.57 5.24 4.19
C TRP A 184 -4.97 5.69 3.73
N TRP A 185 -5.70 6.39 4.59
CA TRP A 185 -7.04 6.86 4.29
C TRP A 185 -7.13 7.90 3.16
N ILE A 186 -6.03 8.52 2.75
CA ILE A 186 -6.02 9.40 1.58
C ILE A 186 -6.43 8.65 0.30
N LYS A 187 -6.18 7.34 0.22
CA LYS A 187 -6.48 6.54 -0.98
C LYS A 187 -7.98 6.53 -1.35
N PRO A 188 -8.90 6.13 -0.44
CA PRO A 188 -10.33 6.22 -0.73
C PRO A 188 -10.80 7.67 -0.89
N LEU A 189 -10.17 8.64 -0.20
CA LEU A 189 -10.48 10.06 -0.42
C LEU A 189 -10.11 10.51 -1.85
N ALA A 190 -8.97 10.06 -2.38
CA ALA A 190 -8.52 10.31 -3.74
C ALA A 190 -9.43 9.63 -4.77
N MET A 191 -9.83 8.38 -4.54
CA MET A 191 -10.80 7.66 -5.36
C MET A 191 -12.16 8.38 -5.42
N TYR A 192 -12.66 8.85 -4.27
CA TYR A 192 -13.87 9.65 -4.18
C TYR A 192 -13.74 10.99 -4.95
N HIS A 193 -12.63 11.70 -4.73
CA HIS A 193 -12.44 13.07 -5.22
C HIS A 193 -12.10 13.17 -6.72
N THR A 194 -11.33 12.23 -7.27
CA THR A 194 -10.82 12.35 -8.64
C THR A 194 -11.92 12.51 -9.67
N ASP A 195 -11.66 13.35 -10.67
CA ASP A 195 -12.49 13.55 -11.85
C ASP A 195 -12.20 12.53 -12.97
N VAL A 196 -11.22 11.63 -12.77
CA VAL A 196 -10.98 10.49 -13.66
C VAL A 196 -12.10 9.47 -13.49
N ARG A 197 -12.67 9.00 -14.61
CA ARG A 197 -13.72 7.97 -14.60
C ARG A 197 -13.15 6.57 -14.29
N HIS A 198 -12.24 6.10 -15.15
CA HIS A 198 -11.61 4.79 -15.04
C HIS A 198 -10.32 4.90 -14.23
N VAL A 199 -10.49 4.92 -12.91
CA VAL A 199 -9.41 5.09 -11.93
C VAL A 199 -8.65 3.79 -11.76
N MET A 200 -7.32 3.88 -11.80
CA MET A 200 -6.41 2.86 -11.31
C MET A 200 -5.60 3.44 -10.16
N LEU A 201 -5.98 3.12 -8.93
CA LEU A 201 -5.26 3.53 -7.74
C LEU A 201 -4.10 2.56 -7.48
N VAL A 202 -2.88 3.09 -7.36
CA VAL A 202 -1.63 2.31 -7.29
C VAL A 202 -0.76 2.78 -6.12
N ASP A 203 -0.27 1.84 -5.34
CA ASP A 203 0.70 2.09 -4.29
C ASP A 203 2.09 2.40 -4.83
N VAL A 204 2.76 3.36 -4.17
CA VAL A 204 4.08 3.86 -4.58
C VAL A 204 5.17 2.79 -4.55
N ASP A 205 4.97 1.71 -3.80
CA ASP A 205 5.92 0.60 -3.65
C ASP A 205 5.53 -0.66 -4.44
N ASP A 206 4.62 -0.52 -5.40
CA ASP A 206 4.34 -1.55 -6.39
C ASP A 206 5.46 -1.68 -7.43
N ILE A 207 5.69 -2.91 -7.86
CA ILE A 207 6.63 -3.32 -8.90
C ILE A 207 5.87 -4.15 -9.92
N PHE A 208 5.62 -3.56 -11.09
CA PHE A 208 4.92 -4.22 -12.20
C PHE A 208 5.91 -4.90 -13.15
N VAL A 209 5.53 -6.05 -13.69
CA VAL A 209 6.28 -6.72 -14.78
C VAL A 209 5.78 -6.35 -16.17
N LYS A 210 4.59 -5.74 -16.25
CA LYS A 210 3.97 -5.25 -17.49
C LYS A 210 3.06 -4.06 -17.21
N ASN A 211 2.65 -3.34 -18.26
CA ASN A 211 1.72 -2.21 -18.10
C ASN A 211 0.39 -2.67 -17.46
N PRO A 212 0.02 -2.17 -16.27
CA PRO A 212 -1.20 -2.59 -15.60
C PRO A 212 -2.47 -2.12 -16.30
N ALA A 213 -2.40 -1.18 -17.26
CA ALA A 213 -3.55 -0.68 -18.02
C ALA A 213 -4.37 -1.81 -18.69
N VAL A 214 -3.72 -2.94 -19.02
CA VAL A 214 -4.36 -4.14 -19.57
C VAL A 214 -5.49 -4.69 -18.70
N LEU A 215 -5.46 -4.43 -17.38
CA LEU A 215 -6.49 -4.89 -16.45
C LEU A 215 -7.88 -4.31 -16.76
N ARG A 216 -7.95 -3.13 -17.40
CA ARG A 216 -9.23 -2.51 -17.78
C ARG A 216 -9.90 -3.19 -18.96
N ASP A 217 -9.17 -4.02 -19.70
CA ASP A 217 -9.70 -4.75 -20.86
C ASP A 217 -10.13 -6.18 -20.49
N LEU A 218 -9.93 -6.60 -19.23
CA LEU A 218 -10.30 -7.93 -18.75
C LEU A 218 -11.79 -8.04 -18.41
N GLU A 219 -12.32 -9.25 -18.49
CA GLU A 219 -13.74 -9.55 -18.27
C GLU A 219 -14.23 -9.09 -16.88
N GLY A 220 -13.45 -9.30 -15.82
CA GLY A 220 -13.82 -8.88 -14.47
C GLY A 220 -14.06 -7.37 -14.35
N TYR A 221 -13.19 -6.56 -14.96
CA TYR A 221 -13.34 -5.10 -14.99
C TYR A 221 -14.45 -4.66 -15.93
N THR A 222 -14.52 -5.19 -17.15
CA THR A 222 -15.52 -4.76 -18.13
C THR A 222 -16.95 -5.12 -17.74
N SER A 223 -17.14 -6.21 -16.99
CA SER A 223 -18.45 -6.63 -16.46
C SER A 223 -18.90 -5.77 -15.26
N THR A 224 -18.03 -5.54 -14.27
CA THR A 224 -18.41 -4.92 -12.99
C THR A 224 -17.95 -3.47 -12.82
N GLY A 225 -16.96 -3.04 -13.58
CA GLY A 225 -16.27 -1.75 -13.40
C GLY A 225 -15.23 -1.78 -12.31
N THR A 226 -14.89 -2.94 -11.75
CA THR A 226 -13.95 -3.03 -10.63
C THR A 226 -12.97 -4.18 -10.82
N THR A 227 -11.78 -4.05 -10.23
CA THR A 227 -10.83 -5.16 -10.07
C THR A 227 -10.15 -5.04 -8.71
N PHE A 228 -10.43 -6.00 -7.83
CA PHE A 228 -9.87 -6.08 -6.49
C PHE A 228 -9.05 -7.36 -6.29
N PHE A 229 -8.09 -7.33 -5.37
CA PHE A 229 -7.23 -8.46 -5.05
C PHE A 229 -7.37 -8.84 -3.57
N TYR A 230 -7.15 -10.11 -3.26
CA TYR A 230 -7.26 -10.60 -1.89
C TYR A 230 -6.00 -10.30 -1.07
N ASP A 231 -6.17 -10.09 0.22
CA ASP A 231 -5.08 -10.11 1.21
C ASP A 231 -4.93 -11.51 1.83
N ARG A 232 -3.92 -11.66 2.69
CA ARG A 232 -3.55 -12.88 3.41
C ARG A 232 -4.68 -13.33 4.32
N VAL A 233 -4.87 -14.66 4.37
CA VAL A 233 -5.83 -15.28 5.28
C VAL A 233 -5.20 -15.47 6.65
N VAL A 234 -5.42 -14.48 7.54
CA VAL A 234 -4.97 -14.52 8.93
C VAL A 234 -5.97 -15.30 9.80
N LYS A 235 -5.57 -16.50 10.24
CA LYS A 235 -6.38 -17.35 11.12
C LYS A 235 -6.56 -16.74 12.51
N ASN A 236 -7.66 -17.09 13.18
CA ASN A 236 -7.97 -16.68 14.56
C ASN A 236 -7.96 -15.17 14.79
N CYS A 237 -8.17 -14.38 13.74
CA CYS A 237 -8.31 -12.94 13.84
C CYS A 237 -9.79 -12.60 14.06
N ARG A 238 -10.14 -12.03 15.23
CA ARG A 238 -11.50 -11.56 15.59
C ARG A 238 -11.51 -10.03 15.77
N LYS A 239 -11.09 -9.32 14.74
CA LYS A 239 -11.01 -7.86 14.69
C LYS A 239 -11.50 -7.39 13.33
N PHE A 240 -11.72 -6.09 13.17
CA PHE A 240 -12.13 -5.51 11.88
C PHE A 240 -13.45 -6.17 11.42
N MET A 241 -13.48 -6.74 10.22
CA MET A 241 -14.67 -7.36 9.64
C MET A 241 -15.16 -8.61 10.39
N SER A 242 -14.26 -9.40 10.98
CA SER A 242 -14.61 -10.57 11.81
C SER A 242 -14.80 -10.20 13.28
N GLY A 243 -14.89 -8.90 13.58
CA GLY A 243 -15.11 -8.38 14.91
C GLY A 243 -16.57 -8.41 15.33
N VAL A 244 -16.80 -8.06 16.60
CA VAL A 244 -18.14 -7.93 17.19
C VAL A 244 -18.40 -6.45 17.51
N ASP A 245 -19.56 -5.94 17.12
CA ASP A 245 -20.02 -4.58 17.39
C ASP A 245 -21.36 -4.61 18.16
N ARG A 246 -21.31 -4.28 19.46
CA ARG A 246 -22.46 -4.32 20.39
C ARG A 246 -23.21 -5.67 20.38
N GLY A 247 -22.45 -6.76 20.43
CA GLY A 247 -23.00 -8.12 20.57
C GLY A 247 -23.42 -8.80 19.26
N MET A 248 -23.29 -8.12 18.11
CA MET A 248 -23.51 -8.71 16.78
C MET A 248 -22.20 -8.73 15.98
N GLN A 249 -22.07 -9.66 15.05
CA GLN A 249 -20.94 -9.63 14.11
C GLN A 249 -20.99 -8.33 13.31
N TYR A 250 -19.83 -7.72 13.10
CA TYR A 250 -19.75 -6.40 12.47
C TYR A 250 -20.44 -6.37 11.11
N MET A 251 -20.13 -7.33 10.24
CA MET A 251 -20.70 -7.40 8.89
C MET A 251 -22.22 -7.60 8.89
N ASP A 252 -22.73 -8.49 9.73
CA ASP A 252 -24.18 -8.71 9.86
C ASP A 252 -24.89 -7.45 10.32
N LYS A 253 -24.30 -6.73 11.28
CA LYS A 253 -24.85 -5.46 11.78
C LYS A 253 -24.78 -4.37 10.71
N LEU A 254 -23.65 -4.22 10.04
CA LEU A 254 -23.46 -3.24 8.97
C LEU A 254 -24.55 -3.42 7.93
N ILE A 255 -24.70 -4.62 7.37
CA ILE A 255 -25.68 -4.89 6.31
C ILE A 255 -27.11 -4.69 6.82
N SER A 256 -27.46 -5.19 8.01
CA SER A 256 -28.84 -5.15 8.50
C SER A 256 -29.30 -3.78 9.03
N THR A 257 -28.37 -2.91 9.44
CA THR A 257 -28.70 -1.64 10.11
C THR A 257 -28.25 -0.39 9.36
N PHE A 258 -27.58 -0.54 8.21
CA PHE A 258 -27.21 0.59 7.36
C PHE A 258 -28.43 1.38 6.88
N ASP A 259 -28.30 2.71 6.83
CA ASP A 259 -29.36 3.60 6.37
C ASP A 259 -29.36 3.70 4.83
N TYR A 260 -29.80 2.64 4.16
CA TYR A 260 -29.88 2.59 2.69
C TYR A 260 -30.69 3.73 2.08
N LYS A 261 -31.71 4.22 2.80
CA LYS A 261 -32.57 5.32 2.33
C LYS A 261 -31.81 6.63 2.25
N ARG A 262 -30.88 6.90 3.18
CA ARG A 262 -30.03 8.11 3.15
C ARG A 262 -29.24 8.26 1.84
N PHE A 263 -28.88 7.14 1.21
CA PHE A 263 -28.06 7.11 -0.01
C PHE A 263 -28.85 6.71 -1.26
N ASN A 264 -30.18 6.74 -1.21
CA ASN A 264 -31.07 6.31 -2.30
C ASN A 264 -30.78 4.89 -2.83
N ILE A 265 -30.31 3.99 -1.97
CA ILE A 265 -30.05 2.59 -2.33
C ILE A 265 -31.34 1.79 -2.16
N SER A 266 -31.76 1.14 -3.23
CA SER A 266 -32.89 0.21 -3.23
C SER A 266 -32.44 -1.25 -3.10
N GLY A 267 -33.35 -2.12 -2.67
CA GLY A 267 -33.08 -3.55 -2.52
C GLY A 267 -33.23 -4.01 -1.08
N GLU A 268 -33.10 -5.32 -0.88
CA GLU A 268 -33.15 -5.91 0.45
C GLU A 268 -31.78 -5.81 1.11
N ALA A 269 -31.75 -5.48 2.41
CA ALA A 269 -30.55 -5.46 3.23
C ALA A 269 -30.01 -6.89 3.46
N LYS A 270 -29.34 -7.44 2.44
CA LYS A 270 -28.82 -8.82 2.42
C LYS A 270 -27.43 -8.85 1.77
N PRO A 271 -26.54 -9.74 2.24
CA PRO A 271 -25.23 -9.91 1.62
C PRO A 271 -25.36 -10.43 0.19
N SER A 272 -24.47 -9.97 -0.68
CA SER A 272 -24.30 -10.48 -2.05
C SER A 272 -23.73 -11.91 -2.04
N GLU A 273 -23.78 -12.59 -3.19
CA GLU A 273 -23.09 -13.87 -3.35
C GLU A 273 -21.57 -13.77 -3.12
N ASN A 274 -20.98 -12.61 -3.41
CA ASN A 274 -19.55 -12.39 -3.18
C ASN A 274 -19.27 -12.25 -1.69
N ALA A 275 -20.07 -11.47 -0.96
CA ALA A 275 -19.95 -11.36 0.49
C ALA A 275 -20.18 -12.71 1.19
N LEU A 276 -21.14 -13.51 0.74
CA LEU A 276 -21.35 -14.86 1.30
C LEU A 276 -20.16 -15.81 1.08
N LYS A 277 -19.36 -15.62 0.02
CA LYS A 277 -18.12 -16.37 -0.25
C LYS A 277 -16.90 -15.79 0.50
N SER A 278 -17.01 -14.58 1.05
CA SER A 278 -15.92 -13.86 1.68
C SER A 278 -15.40 -14.60 2.91
N PHE A 279 -14.08 -14.73 3.03
CA PHE A 279 -13.48 -15.35 4.21
C PHE A 279 -13.62 -14.44 5.43
N ALA A 280 -13.55 -13.12 5.24
CA ALA A 280 -13.78 -12.15 6.29
C ALA A 280 -15.21 -12.17 6.83
N TYR A 281 -16.21 -12.17 5.93
CA TYR A 281 -17.63 -12.26 6.32
C TYR A 281 -17.90 -13.53 7.14
N ASN A 282 -17.30 -14.65 6.75
CA ASN A 282 -17.45 -15.94 7.44
C ASN A 282 -16.49 -16.15 8.63
N ASN A 283 -15.90 -15.08 9.19
CA ASN A 283 -14.97 -15.13 10.34
C ASN A 283 -13.71 -15.98 10.17
N ASN A 284 -13.34 -16.33 8.94
CA ASN A 284 -12.13 -17.09 8.66
C ASN A 284 -10.87 -16.22 8.65
N THR A 285 -11.03 -14.91 8.48
CA THR A 285 -9.97 -13.92 8.57
C THR A 285 -10.51 -12.54 8.92
N CYS A 286 -9.63 -11.58 9.21
CA CYS A 286 -10.01 -10.18 9.44
C CYS A 286 -9.61 -9.23 8.29
N HIS A 287 -8.97 -9.77 7.24
CA HIS A 287 -8.59 -9.03 6.05
C HIS A 287 -9.12 -9.74 4.81
N GLU A 288 -9.79 -8.99 3.95
CA GLU A 288 -10.35 -9.51 2.71
C GLU A 288 -9.54 -8.99 1.54
N MET A 289 -9.42 -7.67 1.46
CA MET A 289 -8.88 -6.98 0.31
C MET A 289 -7.46 -6.46 0.55
N ASP A 290 -6.64 -6.57 -0.49
CA ASP A 290 -5.38 -5.85 -0.64
C ASP A 290 -5.66 -4.58 -1.48
N SER A 291 -5.23 -3.41 -0.99
CA SER A 291 -5.47 -2.10 -1.64
C SER A 291 -4.20 -1.49 -2.24
N SER A 292 -3.19 -2.31 -2.52
CA SER A 292 -2.01 -1.87 -3.28
C SER A 292 -2.36 -1.52 -4.73
N LEU A 293 -3.31 -2.25 -5.33
CA LEU A 293 -3.88 -1.95 -6.65
C LEU A 293 -5.41 -2.03 -6.62
N VAL A 294 -6.08 -0.94 -6.98
CA VAL A 294 -7.55 -0.84 -6.98
C VAL A 294 -8.02 -0.21 -8.27
N LEU A 295 -8.89 -0.89 -9.02
CA LEU A 295 -9.49 -0.34 -10.23
C LEU A 295 -10.99 -0.09 -10.02
N VAL A 296 -11.47 1.08 -10.46
CA VAL A 296 -12.88 1.48 -10.38
C VAL A 296 -13.27 2.30 -11.63
N ASP A 297 -14.35 1.93 -12.29
CA ASP A 297 -15.11 2.76 -13.23
C ASP A 297 -16.20 3.49 -12.44
N LYS A 298 -15.95 4.76 -12.12
CA LYS A 298 -16.83 5.57 -11.26
C LYS A 298 -18.24 5.72 -11.82
N GLU A 299 -18.39 5.74 -13.14
CA GLU A 299 -19.70 5.83 -13.78
C GLU A 299 -20.49 4.53 -13.60
N ARG A 300 -19.83 3.37 -13.79
CA ARG A 300 -20.48 2.06 -13.66
C ARG A 300 -20.86 1.73 -12.23
N VAL A 301 -20.00 2.05 -11.26
CA VAL A 301 -20.31 1.79 -9.84
C VAL A 301 -21.30 2.81 -9.27
N GLY A 302 -21.38 4.00 -9.87
CA GLY A 302 -22.35 5.02 -9.54
C GLY A 302 -22.02 5.85 -8.30
N GLN A 303 -22.69 7.00 -8.20
CA GLN A 303 -22.46 7.98 -7.14
C GLN A 303 -22.79 7.45 -5.74
N ALA A 304 -23.83 6.61 -5.61
CA ALA A 304 -24.21 6.04 -4.31
C ALA A 304 -23.06 5.23 -3.67
N ALA A 305 -22.31 4.44 -4.46
CA ALA A 305 -21.14 3.72 -3.94
C ALA A 305 -20.02 4.68 -3.50
N MET A 306 -19.80 5.78 -4.24
CA MET A 306 -18.84 6.82 -3.86
C MET A 306 -19.25 7.54 -2.56
N ASP A 307 -20.54 7.84 -2.39
CA ASP A 307 -21.05 8.50 -1.18
C ASP A 307 -20.97 7.56 0.04
N VAL A 308 -21.23 6.27 -0.15
CA VAL A 308 -21.02 5.24 0.88
C VAL A 308 -19.53 5.12 1.23
N MET A 309 -18.63 5.17 0.24
CA MET A 309 -17.18 5.19 0.48
C MET A 309 -16.79 6.41 1.32
N LEU A 310 -17.30 7.60 0.99
CA LEU A 310 -17.08 8.80 1.79
C LEU A 310 -17.59 8.61 3.22
N TRP A 311 -18.80 8.07 3.39
CA TRP A 311 -19.37 7.76 4.70
C TRP A 311 -18.49 6.81 5.52
N PHE A 312 -17.95 5.75 4.90
CA PHE A 312 -17.05 4.83 5.60
C PHE A 312 -15.83 5.55 6.17
N ILE A 313 -15.26 6.49 5.41
CA ILE A 313 -14.03 7.19 5.78
C ILE A 313 -14.26 8.46 6.60
N THR A 314 -15.48 9.00 6.68
CA THR A 314 -15.77 10.20 7.49
C THR A 314 -16.61 9.94 8.73
N GLU A 315 -17.35 8.84 8.77
CA GLU A 315 -18.24 8.51 9.89
C GLU A 315 -17.89 7.14 10.48
N GLU A 316 -17.97 6.08 9.68
CA GLU A 316 -17.92 4.72 10.20
C GLU A 316 -16.57 4.38 10.82
N ARG A 317 -15.46 4.74 10.17
CA ARG A 317 -14.11 4.46 10.70
C ARG A 317 -13.85 5.06 12.08
N PHE A 318 -14.53 6.15 12.41
CA PHE A 318 -14.39 6.84 13.70
C PHE A 318 -15.32 6.26 14.76
N ARG A 319 -16.41 5.60 14.34
CA ARG A 319 -17.32 4.86 15.22
C ARG A 319 -16.82 3.44 15.51
N TYR A 320 -16.34 2.75 14.49
CA TYR A 320 -15.86 1.37 14.53
C TYR A 320 -14.67 1.15 13.60
N GLN A 321 -13.59 0.60 14.14
CA GLN A 321 -12.42 0.26 13.34
C GLN A 321 -12.67 -1.03 12.54
N PHE A 322 -13.23 -0.88 11.34
CA PHE A 322 -13.63 -1.99 10.47
C PHE A 322 -12.52 -2.55 9.58
N SER A 323 -11.38 -1.86 9.47
CA SER A 323 -10.28 -2.22 8.58
C SER A 323 -8.91 -1.88 9.17
N PHE A 324 -7.88 -2.55 8.65
CA PHE A 324 -6.50 -2.12 8.83
C PHE A 324 -6.17 -1.08 7.75
N GLY A 325 -6.36 0.20 8.11
CA GLY A 325 -6.27 1.29 7.15
C GLY A 325 -7.48 1.33 6.24
N ASP A 326 -7.25 1.61 4.98
CA ASP A 326 -8.25 1.85 3.94
C ASP A 326 -8.82 0.59 3.30
N LYS A 327 -8.14 -0.55 3.43
CA LYS A 327 -8.23 -1.69 2.50
C LYS A 327 -9.63 -2.21 2.23
N GLU A 328 -10.46 -2.32 3.26
CA GLU A 328 -11.81 -2.91 3.11
C GLU A 328 -12.84 -1.90 2.61
N THR A 329 -12.52 -0.61 2.63
CA THR A 329 -13.44 0.48 2.27
C THR A 329 -13.97 0.34 0.85
N PHE A 330 -13.10 -0.05 -0.09
CA PHE A 330 -13.44 -0.12 -1.50
C PHE A 330 -14.55 -1.13 -1.74
N TRP A 331 -14.32 -2.42 -1.51
CA TRP A 331 -15.35 -3.43 -1.78
C TRP A 331 -16.57 -3.30 -0.86
N LEU A 332 -16.41 -2.87 0.40
CA LEU A 332 -17.56 -2.64 1.30
C LEU A 332 -18.49 -1.54 0.79
N SER A 333 -17.93 -0.50 0.16
CA SER A 333 -18.75 0.56 -0.43
C SER A 333 -19.63 0.04 -1.57
N MET A 334 -19.12 -0.87 -2.41
CA MET A 334 -19.92 -1.52 -3.46
C MET A 334 -20.91 -2.52 -2.88
N GLU A 335 -20.51 -3.33 -1.88
CA GLU A 335 -21.39 -4.30 -1.21
C GLU A 335 -22.60 -3.62 -0.58
N VAL A 336 -22.38 -2.58 0.22
CA VAL A 336 -23.46 -1.82 0.88
C VAL A 336 -24.28 -1.00 -0.13
N ALA A 337 -23.69 -0.57 -1.23
CA ALA A 337 -24.42 0.10 -2.31
C ALA A 337 -25.22 -0.86 -3.22
N HIS A 338 -25.18 -2.18 -2.97
CA HIS A 338 -25.77 -3.21 -3.84
C HIS A 338 -25.25 -3.17 -5.28
N VAL A 339 -23.98 -2.80 -5.46
CA VAL A 339 -23.32 -2.69 -6.76
C VAL A 339 -22.45 -3.93 -6.98
N PRO A 340 -22.55 -4.62 -8.14
CA PRO A 340 -21.66 -5.74 -8.45
C PRO A 340 -20.20 -5.31 -8.45
N TYR A 341 -19.33 -6.13 -7.86
CA TYR A 341 -17.88 -5.93 -7.86
C TYR A 341 -17.14 -7.24 -8.16
N PHE A 342 -15.89 -7.13 -8.59
CA PHE A 342 -15.07 -8.27 -8.98
C PHE A 342 -13.78 -8.34 -8.15
N PHE A 343 -13.58 -9.51 -7.53
CA PHE A 343 -12.29 -9.92 -6.98
C PHE A 343 -11.60 -10.88 -7.94
N SER A 344 -10.27 -10.79 -8.02
CA SER A 344 -9.43 -11.78 -8.70
C SER A 344 -9.83 -13.20 -8.30
N PRO A 345 -9.92 -14.16 -9.24
CA PRO A 345 -10.23 -15.55 -8.91
C PRO A 345 -9.09 -16.25 -8.14
N TRP A 346 -7.95 -15.59 -7.97
CA TRP A 346 -6.75 -16.13 -7.35
C TRP A 346 -6.51 -15.54 -5.96
N GLY A 347 -6.00 -16.38 -5.06
CA GLY A 347 -5.52 -15.93 -3.76
C GLY A 347 -4.21 -15.15 -3.88
N VAL A 348 -3.90 -14.41 -2.82
CA VAL A 348 -2.63 -13.71 -2.66
C VAL A 348 -1.43 -14.66 -2.68
N SER A 349 -0.33 -14.20 -3.28
CA SER A 349 0.99 -14.81 -3.20
C SER A 349 1.94 -13.93 -2.40
N VAL A 350 3.15 -14.43 -2.16
CA VAL A 350 4.26 -13.64 -1.61
C VAL A 350 5.56 -14.02 -2.30
N VAL A 351 6.51 -13.09 -2.31
CA VAL A 351 7.90 -13.36 -2.72
C VAL A 351 8.76 -13.74 -1.52
N SER A 352 9.71 -14.65 -1.73
CA SER A 352 10.66 -15.09 -0.71
C SER A 352 11.50 -13.92 -0.19
N SER A 353 11.43 -13.58 1.10
CA SER A 353 12.19 -12.48 1.71
C SER A 353 13.48 -12.91 2.41
N SER A 354 13.69 -14.21 2.63
CA SER A 354 14.81 -14.72 3.43
C SER A 354 15.96 -15.19 2.52
N PRO A 355 17.15 -14.54 2.57
CA PRO A 355 18.24 -14.85 1.64
C PRO A 355 19.05 -16.10 2.03
N ASN A 356 18.98 -16.54 3.29
CA ASN A 356 19.90 -17.55 3.83
C ASN A 356 19.26 -18.93 3.90
N LYS A 357 19.49 -19.76 2.86
CA LYS A 357 19.08 -21.18 2.81
C LYS A 357 17.58 -21.43 3.05
N ASP A 358 16.75 -20.41 2.90
CA ASP A 358 15.32 -20.48 3.19
C ASP A 358 14.65 -21.59 2.39
N MET A 359 14.92 -21.66 1.08
CA MET A 359 14.37 -22.71 0.23
C MET A 359 14.84 -24.13 0.59
N LYS A 360 15.98 -24.26 1.28
CA LYS A 360 16.46 -25.56 1.78
C LYS A 360 15.75 -25.94 3.08
N GLU A 361 15.48 -24.97 3.94
CA GLU A 361 14.88 -25.19 5.28
C GLU A 361 13.33 -25.19 5.23
N HIS A 362 12.76 -24.44 4.29
CA HIS A 362 11.34 -24.13 4.13
C HIS A 362 10.93 -24.20 2.64
N PRO A 363 11.05 -25.37 1.98
CA PRO A 363 10.81 -25.49 0.55
C PRO A 363 9.36 -25.19 0.12
N ASP A 364 8.40 -25.22 1.04
CA ASP A 364 6.97 -25.02 0.77
C ASP A 364 6.34 -23.84 1.52
N THR A 365 7.17 -23.00 2.16
CA THR A 365 6.71 -21.91 3.01
C THR A 365 7.52 -20.66 2.71
N LEU A 366 6.86 -19.62 2.20
CA LEU A 366 7.50 -18.33 1.92
C LEU A 366 6.92 -17.24 2.81
N CYS A 367 7.77 -16.33 3.28
CA CYS A 367 7.38 -15.10 3.94
C CYS A 367 7.87 -13.92 3.12
N GLY A 368 7.08 -12.85 3.03
CA GLY A 368 7.55 -11.62 2.40
C GLY A 368 6.43 -10.75 1.81
N SER A 369 6.85 -9.87 0.90
CA SER A 369 6.01 -8.90 0.18
C SER A 369 4.90 -9.55 -0.61
N ILE A 370 3.73 -8.89 -0.67
CA ILE A 370 2.54 -9.37 -1.38
C ILE A 370 2.83 -9.42 -2.87
N LEU A 371 2.44 -10.52 -3.52
CA LEU A 371 2.44 -10.68 -4.97
C LEU A 371 1.02 -11.02 -5.42
N GLN A 372 0.60 -10.42 -6.53
CA GLN A 372 -0.67 -10.75 -7.18
C GLN A 372 -0.43 -11.29 -8.59
N TYR A 373 -1.29 -12.22 -9.00
CA TYR A 373 -1.35 -12.77 -10.34
C TYR A 373 -2.36 -12.01 -11.20
N MET A 374 -2.25 -12.14 -12.52
CA MET A 374 -3.27 -11.68 -13.45
C MET A 374 -4.63 -12.28 -13.10
N PRO A 375 -5.70 -11.46 -13.02
CA PRO A 375 -7.01 -11.91 -12.56
C PRO A 375 -7.82 -12.58 -13.69
N VAL A 376 -7.18 -13.51 -14.41
CA VAL A 376 -7.76 -14.28 -15.51
C VAL A 376 -7.83 -15.74 -15.07
N ASP A 377 -9.01 -16.37 -15.21
CA ASP A 377 -9.20 -17.78 -14.85
C ASP A 377 -8.73 -18.70 -15.99
N ASP A 378 -7.42 -18.78 -16.17
CA ASP A 378 -6.76 -19.62 -17.17
C ASP A 378 -5.77 -20.61 -16.55
N ASN A 379 -4.99 -21.28 -17.39
CA ASN A 379 -3.91 -22.19 -16.96
C ASN A 379 -2.52 -21.52 -16.94
N ASN A 380 -2.39 -20.26 -17.35
CA ASN A 380 -1.11 -19.55 -17.41
C ASN A 380 -0.91 -18.66 -16.17
N PRO A 381 -0.07 -19.03 -15.19
CA PRO A 381 0.11 -18.30 -13.93
C PRO A 381 0.96 -17.03 -14.11
N GLU A 382 0.44 -16.09 -14.89
CA GLU A 382 1.13 -14.83 -15.18
C GLU A 382 1.12 -13.92 -13.96
N MET A 383 2.32 -13.57 -13.50
CA MET A 383 2.56 -12.60 -12.44
C MET A 383 2.14 -11.19 -12.90
N LEU A 384 1.47 -10.43 -12.03
CA LEU A 384 1.08 -9.04 -12.34
C LEU A 384 2.02 -8.04 -11.65
N TYR A 385 2.09 -8.08 -10.31
CA TYR A 385 2.90 -7.12 -9.54
C TYR A 385 3.29 -7.66 -8.16
N VAL A 386 4.26 -6.98 -7.54
CA VAL A 386 4.63 -7.14 -6.14
C VAL A 386 4.49 -5.80 -5.42
N ASN A 387 3.78 -5.79 -4.29
CA ASN A 387 3.78 -4.67 -3.35
C ASN A 387 4.89 -4.88 -2.31
N GLY A 388 5.97 -4.12 -2.39
CA GLY A 388 7.12 -4.38 -1.55
C GLY A 388 8.16 -3.29 -1.47
N LYS A 389 7.96 -2.33 -0.55
CA LYS A 389 8.98 -1.34 -0.17
C LYS A 389 10.35 -1.98 0.12
N ALA A 390 10.40 -3.10 0.82
CA ALA A 390 11.63 -3.82 1.17
C ALA A 390 12.36 -4.44 -0.05
N LEU A 391 11.78 -4.42 -1.24
CA LEU A 391 12.47 -4.82 -2.46
C LEU A 391 13.14 -3.63 -3.15
N VAL A 392 12.67 -2.41 -2.91
CA VAL A 392 13.17 -1.20 -3.59
C VAL A 392 14.09 -0.37 -2.69
N ASP A 393 13.66 -0.14 -1.45
CA ASP A 393 14.34 0.71 -0.48
C ASP A 393 15.30 -0.14 0.39
N PRO A 394 16.62 0.13 0.40
CA PRO A 394 17.58 -0.53 1.28
C PRO A 394 17.29 -0.37 2.77
N TYR A 395 16.55 0.68 3.15
CA TYR A 395 16.20 1.01 4.52
C TYR A 395 14.69 1.20 4.65
N PRO A 396 13.88 0.14 4.46
CA PRO A 396 12.42 0.25 4.37
C PRO A 396 11.78 0.80 5.65
N SER A 397 12.42 0.57 6.81
CA SER A 397 12.02 1.11 8.13
C SER A 397 12.81 2.36 8.54
N GLY A 398 13.58 2.96 7.62
CA GLY A 398 14.61 3.95 7.92
C GLY A 398 15.88 3.33 8.52
N VAL A 399 16.97 4.09 8.55
CA VAL A 399 18.28 3.63 9.04
C VAL A 399 18.22 3.19 10.51
N ASP A 400 17.51 3.96 11.34
CA ASP A 400 17.35 3.66 12.76
C ASP A 400 16.47 2.42 13.01
N GLY A 401 15.55 2.12 12.07
CA GLY A 401 14.63 0.99 12.16
C GLY A 401 15.24 -0.36 11.76
N VAL A 402 16.45 -0.39 11.21
CA VAL A 402 17.09 -1.63 10.74
C VAL A 402 17.30 -2.63 11.88
N ALA A 403 17.70 -2.15 13.05
CA ALA A 403 18.00 -3.01 14.19
C ALA A 403 16.76 -3.72 14.78
N THR A 404 15.57 -3.16 14.58
CA THR A 404 14.30 -3.65 15.13
C THR A 404 13.37 -4.22 14.06
N ALA A 405 13.72 -4.07 12.78
CA ALA A 405 12.95 -4.60 11.67
C ALA A 405 12.87 -6.12 11.72
N ARG A 406 11.68 -6.66 11.44
CA ARG A 406 11.49 -8.09 11.27
C ARG A 406 12.25 -8.55 10.03
N ARG A 407 12.76 -9.78 10.05
CA ARG A 407 13.58 -10.33 8.96
C ARG A 407 12.90 -10.25 7.59
N GLN A 408 11.59 -10.51 7.54
CA GLN A 408 10.81 -10.44 6.31
C GLN A 408 10.56 -9.02 5.77
N ASN A 409 10.85 -8.00 6.59
CA ASN A 409 10.72 -6.59 6.23
C ASN A 409 12.10 -5.95 5.96
N LEU A 410 13.18 -6.74 5.97
CA LEU A 410 14.51 -6.27 5.61
C LEU A 410 14.67 -6.23 4.09
N TYR A 411 15.62 -5.39 3.64
CA TYR A 411 15.92 -5.28 2.23
C TYR A 411 16.32 -6.62 1.63
N ASN A 412 15.58 -7.05 0.61
CA ASN A 412 15.80 -8.32 -0.06
C ASN A 412 16.47 -8.08 -1.41
N THR A 413 17.77 -8.29 -1.47
CA THR A 413 18.59 -8.04 -2.66
C THR A 413 18.22 -8.93 -3.84
N PHE A 414 17.83 -10.18 -3.61
CA PHE A 414 17.59 -11.15 -4.68
C PHE A 414 16.49 -12.14 -4.30
N PRO A 415 15.20 -11.75 -4.43
CA PRO A 415 14.11 -12.70 -4.30
C PRO A 415 14.21 -13.76 -5.40
N THR A 416 13.98 -15.02 -5.05
CA THR A 416 14.15 -16.16 -5.99
C THR A 416 12.85 -16.90 -6.26
N HIS A 417 11.94 -16.95 -5.28
CA HIS A 417 10.73 -17.75 -5.36
C HIS A 417 9.49 -16.93 -5.01
N MET A 418 8.35 -17.38 -5.52
CA MET A 418 7.02 -16.92 -5.16
C MET A 418 6.13 -18.11 -4.79
N VAL A 419 5.03 -17.83 -4.08
CA VAL A 419 3.98 -18.85 -3.85
C VAL A 419 3.25 -19.07 -5.17
N PRO A 420 3.07 -20.32 -5.64
CA PRO A 420 2.41 -20.60 -6.92
C PRO A 420 0.97 -20.09 -6.95
N ARG A 421 0.47 -19.76 -8.16
CA ARG A 421 -0.91 -19.32 -8.34
C ARG A 421 -1.88 -20.41 -7.90
N GLN A 422 -2.81 -20.05 -7.03
CA GLN A 422 -3.82 -20.96 -6.50
C GLN A 422 -5.07 -20.18 -6.12
N LYS A 423 -6.21 -20.89 -6.03
CA LYS A 423 -7.44 -20.32 -5.45
C LYS A 423 -7.15 -19.94 -3.99
N ARG A 424 -7.87 -18.93 -3.48
CA ARG A 424 -7.66 -18.42 -2.13
C ARG A 424 -7.85 -19.52 -1.08
N ALA A 425 -6.86 -19.66 -0.21
CA ALA A 425 -6.83 -20.70 0.81
C ALA A 425 -6.16 -20.19 2.10
N PRO A 426 -6.56 -20.72 3.27
CA PRO A 426 -5.83 -20.47 4.52
C PRO A 426 -4.46 -21.16 4.52
N THR A 427 -3.53 -20.65 5.32
CA THR A 427 -2.24 -21.32 5.55
C THR A 427 -2.41 -22.72 6.16
N LYS A 428 -1.46 -23.63 5.92
CA LYS A 428 -1.49 -24.96 6.54
C LYS A 428 -1.10 -24.89 8.03
N PRO A 429 -1.60 -25.80 8.88
CA PRO A 429 -1.14 -25.90 10.27
C PRO A 429 0.37 -26.18 10.33
N SER A 430 1.08 -25.53 11.24
CA SER A 430 2.49 -25.80 11.51
C SER A 430 2.78 -25.80 13.00
N ARG A 431 3.78 -26.59 13.40
CA ARG A 431 4.32 -26.60 14.77
C ARG A 431 5.22 -25.39 15.04
N GLN A 432 5.77 -24.79 13.99
CA GLN A 432 6.58 -23.59 14.08
C GLN A 432 5.67 -22.36 14.07
N GLN A 433 6.04 -21.33 14.84
CA GLN A 433 5.34 -20.05 14.82
C GLN A 433 5.84 -19.21 13.65
N PHE A 434 4.91 -18.88 12.76
CA PHE A 434 5.15 -17.98 11.64
C PHE A 434 4.41 -16.67 11.85
N THR A 435 4.97 -15.59 11.31
CA THR A 435 4.32 -14.29 11.27
C THR A 435 3.22 -14.28 10.21
N ILE A 436 2.32 -13.29 10.25
CA ILE A 436 1.17 -13.21 9.34
C ILE A 436 1.58 -13.03 7.87
N GLU A 437 2.81 -12.56 7.63
CA GLU A 437 3.44 -12.34 6.34
C GLU A 437 3.84 -13.66 5.64
N CYS A 438 3.71 -14.80 6.32
CA CYS A 438 4.12 -16.12 5.85
C CYS A 438 2.97 -16.96 5.30
N MET A 439 3.19 -17.53 4.12
CA MET A 439 2.30 -18.44 3.41
C MET A 439 2.70 -19.90 3.66
N VAL A 440 2.37 -20.39 4.86
CA VAL A 440 2.84 -21.69 5.35
C VAL A 440 2.22 -22.86 4.60
N GLY A 441 3.07 -23.72 4.04
CA GLY A 441 2.71 -24.95 3.34
C GLY A 441 1.95 -24.73 2.03
N LEU A 442 2.03 -23.53 1.46
CA LEU A 442 1.37 -23.14 0.22
C LEU A 442 2.25 -23.38 -1.03
N GLY A 443 3.44 -23.93 -0.84
CA GLY A 443 4.37 -24.26 -1.92
C GLY A 443 5.23 -23.07 -2.34
N SER A 444 6.18 -23.36 -3.24
CA SER A 444 7.05 -22.37 -3.84
C SER A 444 7.29 -22.71 -5.31
N THR A 445 7.52 -21.69 -6.12
CA THR A 445 7.93 -21.81 -7.52
C THR A 445 8.86 -20.65 -7.87
N PRO A 446 9.81 -20.81 -8.81
CA PRO A 446 10.71 -19.72 -9.18
C PRO A 446 9.96 -18.47 -9.66
N LEU A 447 10.50 -17.29 -9.35
CA LEU A 447 10.06 -16.04 -9.96
C LEU A 447 10.40 -16.03 -11.47
N PRO A 448 9.58 -15.38 -12.30
CA PRO A 448 9.89 -15.23 -13.72
C PRO A 448 11.11 -14.32 -13.92
N ASP A 449 11.96 -14.62 -14.90
CA ASP A 449 13.19 -13.84 -15.19
C ASP A 449 12.89 -12.34 -15.41
N SER A 450 11.74 -12.05 -16.03
CA SER A 450 11.26 -10.68 -16.27
C SER A 450 11.13 -9.85 -14.98
N PHE A 451 10.85 -10.48 -13.84
CA PHE A 451 10.67 -9.77 -12.58
C PHE A 451 11.99 -9.18 -12.08
N ALA A 452 13.10 -9.91 -12.21
CA ALA A 452 14.38 -9.42 -11.72
C ALA A 452 14.89 -8.24 -12.57
N SER A 453 14.64 -8.24 -13.88
CA SER A 453 14.87 -7.08 -14.76
C SER A 453 14.01 -5.88 -14.35
N ALA A 454 12.72 -6.08 -14.08
CA ALA A 454 11.81 -5.02 -13.63
C ALA A 454 12.23 -4.44 -12.27
N LEU A 455 12.59 -5.31 -11.31
CA LEU A 455 13.07 -4.92 -10.00
C LEU A 455 14.37 -4.12 -10.08
N MET A 456 15.31 -4.52 -10.94
CA MET A 456 16.56 -3.77 -11.13
C MET A 456 16.30 -2.37 -11.69
N ARG A 457 15.47 -2.24 -12.74
CA ARG A 457 15.11 -0.94 -13.29
C ARG A 457 14.42 -0.06 -12.24
N ARG A 458 13.44 -0.61 -11.51
CA ARG A 458 12.76 0.07 -10.40
C ARG A 458 13.76 0.62 -9.36
N ARG A 459 14.76 -0.18 -8.97
CA ARG A 459 15.83 0.22 -8.04
C ARG A 459 16.73 1.31 -8.58
N LEU A 460 17.09 1.27 -9.87
CA LEU A 460 17.91 2.30 -10.51
C LEU A 460 17.20 3.65 -10.55
N HIS A 461 15.90 3.65 -10.85
CA HIS A 461 15.09 4.87 -10.77
C HIS A 461 15.02 5.37 -9.33
N PHE A 462 14.70 4.50 -8.36
CA PHE A 462 14.65 4.87 -6.94
C PHE A 462 15.97 5.47 -6.44
N LEU A 463 17.09 4.84 -6.78
CA LEU A 463 18.43 5.31 -6.40
C LEU A 463 18.76 6.64 -7.05
N GLY A 464 18.39 6.86 -8.32
CA GLY A 464 18.58 8.13 -9.00
C GLY A 464 17.83 9.27 -8.33
N VAL A 465 16.58 9.05 -7.93
CA VAL A 465 15.83 10.07 -7.16
C VAL A 465 16.50 10.32 -5.80
N THR A 466 16.89 9.25 -5.11
CA THR A 466 17.47 9.34 -3.76
C THR A 466 18.83 10.04 -3.74
N THR A 467 19.63 9.86 -4.79
CA THR A 467 20.99 10.44 -4.90
C THR A 467 21.04 11.74 -5.70
N GLY A 468 19.92 12.18 -6.29
CA GLY A 468 19.85 13.35 -7.16
C GLY A 468 20.41 13.14 -8.57
N VAL A 469 20.73 11.91 -8.95
CA VAL A 469 21.17 11.53 -10.31
C VAL A 469 19.94 11.27 -11.18
N LEU A 470 19.22 12.35 -11.50
CA LEU A 470 17.92 12.27 -12.17
C LEU A 470 17.97 11.74 -13.60
N ASP A 471 19.14 11.78 -14.26
CA ASP A 471 19.30 11.21 -15.60
C ASP A 471 18.98 9.71 -15.66
N SER A 472 19.11 8.99 -14.52
CA SER A 472 18.74 7.58 -14.44
C SER A 472 17.26 7.33 -14.77
N LEU A 473 16.39 8.32 -14.56
CA LEU A 473 14.94 8.25 -14.80
C LEU A 473 14.58 8.17 -16.30
N HIS A 474 15.51 8.49 -17.18
CA HIS A 474 15.31 8.41 -18.63
C HIS A 474 15.61 7.01 -19.19
N HIS A 475 16.27 6.14 -18.42
CA HIS A 475 16.62 4.79 -18.87
C HIS A 475 15.49 3.80 -18.61
N CYS A 476 14.97 3.20 -19.68
CA CYS A 476 13.93 2.16 -19.63
C CYS A 476 14.45 0.76 -20.00
N GLU A 477 15.77 0.62 -20.14
CA GLU A 477 16.41 -0.63 -20.54
C GLU A 477 16.04 -1.80 -19.61
N THR A 478 15.79 -2.97 -20.20
CA THR A 478 15.63 -4.22 -19.47
C THR A 478 16.98 -4.95 -19.44
N TYR A 479 17.53 -5.19 -18.25
CA TYR A 479 18.78 -5.91 -18.09
C TYR A 479 18.53 -7.42 -18.17
N SER A 480 19.21 -8.12 -19.08
CA SER A 480 19.13 -9.58 -19.16
C SER A 480 19.88 -10.25 -18.00
N HIS A 481 19.31 -11.30 -17.43
CA HIS A 481 20.01 -12.15 -16.48
C HIS A 481 21.07 -13.01 -17.21
N ASN A 482 22.35 -12.74 -16.96
CA ASN A 482 23.49 -13.56 -17.41
C ASN A 482 24.21 -14.16 -16.19
N PHE A 483 23.49 -14.90 -15.33
CA PHE A 483 24.08 -15.59 -14.18
C PHE A 483 23.96 -17.10 -14.32
#